data_AF-A0A3M8H7J8-F1
#
_entry.id   AF-A0A3M8H7J8-F1
#
_cell.length_a   1.000
_cell.length_b   1.000
_cell.length_c   1.000
_cell.angle_alpha   90.00
_cell.angle_beta   90.00
_cell.angle_gamma   90.00
#
_symmetry.space_group_name_H-M   'P 1'
#
loop_
_entity.id
_entity.type
_entity.pdbx_description
1 polymer ?
#
loop_
_entity_poly.entity_id
_entity_poly.type
_entity_poly.pdbx_seq_one_letter_code
_entity_poly.pdbx_strand_id
1 'polypeptide(L)'
;MVKHSQLFIDSLIHPKKLAAYRLLTIGKTIQYVFLLIAVISIFSFSQFLSGVSESIYNIEGLTEYVEDIQWLLYPFAFILQTIMTTILLFVKISIYAFIGVVLLKLMSRRGEYRHMWRTAALAITWGTLLTILFSIIQLSNSLSTLIEAIITIFILALSSIKYPKIPKK
;
A
#
# COMPACT_ATOMS: atom_id res chain seq x y z
N MET A 1 -21.81 -3.05 11.62
CA MET A 1 -20.33 -3.06 11.69
C MET A 1 -19.77 -3.00 10.27
N VAL A 2 -18.88 -2.05 9.92
CA VAL A 2 -18.35 -1.92 8.54
C VAL A 2 -17.55 -3.17 8.16
N LYS A 3 -17.86 -3.78 7.01
CA LYS A 3 -17.18 -4.98 6.47
C LYS A 3 -15.88 -4.61 5.73
N HIS A 4 -14.90 -5.50 5.68
CA HIS A 4 -13.64 -5.26 4.94
C HIS A 4 -13.86 -5.04 3.44
N SER A 5 -14.84 -5.74 2.83
CA SER A 5 -15.22 -5.52 1.43
C SER A 5 -15.74 -4.09 1.19
N GLN A 6 -16.51 -3.53 2.13
CA GLN A 6 -16.99 -2.15 2.03
C GLN A 6 -15.83 -1.15 2.13
N LEU A 7 -14.84 -1.40 3.00
CA LEU A 7 -13.65 -0.56 3.09
C LEU A 7 -12.85 -0.58 1.79
N PHE A 8 -12.70 -1.75 1.18
CA PHE A 8 -12.01 -1.87 -0.11
C PHE A 8 -12.75 -1.10 -1.21
N ILE A 9 -14.05 -1.36 -1.39
CA ILE A 9 -14.87 -0.69 -2.40
C ILE A 9 -14.87 0.83 -2.20
N ASP A 10 -15.06 1.32 -0.98
CA ASP A 10 -15.07 2.76 -0.71
C ASP A 10 -13.70 3.40 -0.89
N SER A 11 -12.61 2.67 -0.67
CA SER A 11 -11.25 3.17 -0.92
C SER A 11 -10.95 3.34 -2.41
N LEU A 12 -11.58 2.53 -3.26
CA LEU A 12 -11.46 2.62 -4.72
C LEU A 12 -12.39 3.70 -5.32
N ILE A 13 -13.67 3.70 -4.93
CA ILE A 13 -14.71 4.43 -5.67
C ILE A 13 -15.04 5.78 -5.03
N HIS A 14 -14.85 5.89 -3.71
CA HIS A 14 -15.34 7.02 -2.94
C HIS A 14 -14.22 7.61 -2.07
N PRO A 15 -13.23 8.31 -2.66
CA PRO A 15 -12.17 9.00 -1.90
C PRO A 15 -12.79 9.98 -0.88
N LYS A 16 -13.94 10.53 -1.25
CA LYS A 16 -14.80 11.38 -0.44
C LYS A 16 -15.37 10.71 0.83
N LYS A 17 -15.39 9.39 0.97
CA LYS A 17 -15.82 8.67 2.19
C LYS A 17 -14.63 8.35 3.12
N LEU A 18 -13.39 8.40 2.62
CA LEU A 18 -12.19 8.14 3.40
C LEU A 18 -12.00 9.09 4.58
N ALA A 19 -12.50 10.33 4.45
CA ALA A 19 -12.55 11.30 5.53
C ALA A 19 -13.46 10.88 6.70
N ALA A 20 -14.53 10.13 6.43
CA ALA A 20 -15.42 9.61 7.47
C ALA A 20 -14.76 8.44 8.22
N TYR A 21 -13.97 7.63 7.51
CA TYR A 21 -13.25 6.51 8.07
C TYR A 21 -12.09 6.88 9.02
N ARG A 22 -11.79 8.17 9.17
CA ARG A 22 -10.90 8.69 10.24
C ARG A 22 -11.37 8.31 11.64
N LEU A 23 -12.68 8.05 11.82
CA LEU A 23 -13.30 7.70 13.09
C LEU A 23 -13.32 6.19 13.36
N LEU A 24 -12.86 5.35 12.41
CA LEU A 24 -12.75 3.91 12.63
C LEU A 24 -11.78 3.57 13.77
N THR A 25 -12.00 2.42 14.40
CA THR A 25 -11.04 1.86 15.35
C THR A 25 -9.73 1.51 14.63
N ILE A 26 -8.60 1.75 15.29
CA ILE A 26 -7.28 1.54 14.69
C ILE A 26 -7.07 0.08 14.25
N GLY A 27 -7.59 -0.88 15.02
CA GLY A 27 -7.48 -2.31 14.71
C GLY A 27 -8.08 -2.67 13.36
N LYS A 28 -9.22 -2.06 12.96
CA LYS A 28 -9.83 -2.32 11.65
C LYS A 28 -9.03 -1.77 10.49
N THR A 29 -8.45 -0.58 10.68
CA THR A 29 -7.54 0.01 9.68
C THR A 29 -6.31 -0.86 9.52
N ILE A 30 -5.72 -1.33 10.62
CA ILE A 30 -4.55 -2.20 10.59
C ILE A 30 -4.88 -3.54 9.90
N GLN A 31 -5.99 -4.18 10.26
CA GLN A 31 -6.45 -5.42 9.60
C GLN A 31 -6.61 -5.21 8.09
N TYR A 32 -7.18 -4.09 7.67
CA TYR A 32 -7.29 -3.75 6.25
C TYR A 32 -5.93 -3.60 5.57
N VAL A 33 -4.97 -2.91 6.21
CA VAL A 33 -3.60 -2.76 5.70
C VAL A 33 -2.93 -4.13 5.55
N PHE A 34 -3.10 -5.04 6.50
CA PHE A 34 -2.59 -6.42 6.39
C PHE A 34 -3.21 -7.21 5.24
N LEU A 35 -4.52 -7.06 4.98
CA LEU A 35 -5.16 -7.67 3.82
C LEU A 35 -4.57 -7.14 2.51
N LEU A 36 -4.32 -5.84 2.44
CA LEU A 36 -3.68 -5.22 1.28
C LEU A 36 -2.24 -5.71 1.09
N ILE A 37 -1.46 -5.82 2.17
CA ILE A 37 -0.11 -6.39 2.15
C ILE A 37 -0.13 -7.83 1.67
N ALA A 38 -1.11 -8.64 2.09
CA ALA A 38 -1.23 -10.02 1.64
C ALA A 38 -1.44 -10.10 0.11
N VAL A 39 -2.32 -9.25 -0.44
CA VAL A 39 -2.54 -9.17 -1.89
C VAL A 39 -1.26 -8.79 -2.63
N ILE A 40 -0.56 -7.75 -2.16
CA ILE A 40 0.71 -7.31 -2.76
C ILE A 40 1.76 -8.41 -2.66
N SER A 41 1.89 -9.05 -1.50
CA SER A 41 2.90 -10.08 -1.26
C SER A 41 2.70 -11.29 -2.17
N ILE A 42 1.45 -11.73 -2.36
CA ILE A 42 1.12 -12.83 -3.28
C ILE A 42 1.51 -12.46 -4.71
N PHE A 43 1.14 -11.27 -5.17
CA PHE A 43 1.47 -10.82 -6.52
C PHE A 43 2.99 -10.69 -6.73
N SER A 44 3.68 -10.00 -5.81
CA SER A 44 5.13 -9.84 -5.88
C SER A 44 5.87 -11.17 -5.77
N PHE A 45 5.33 -12.15 -5.04
CA PHE A 45 5.95 -13.47 -4.95
C PHE A 45 5.78 -14.26 -6.26
N SER A 46 4.62 -14.14 -6.92
CA SER A 46 4.45 -14.69 -8.27
C SER A 46 5.47 -14.12 -9.26
N GLN A 47 5.74 -12.82 -9.22
CA GLN A 47 6.76 -12.18 -10.05
C GLN A 47 8.17 -12.66 -9.71
N PHE A 48 8.47 -12.82 -8.41
CA PHE A 48 9.74 -13.36 -7.95
C PHE A 48 9.98 -14.79 -8.47
N LEU A 49 8.99 -15.68 -8.39
CA LEU A 49 9.10 -17.05 -8.91
C LEU A 49 9.42 -17.07 -10.42
N SER A 50 8.73 -16.25 -11.21
CA SER A 50 9.01 -16.14 -12.64
C SER A 50 10.44 -15.66 -12.91
N GLY A 51 10.90 -14.59 -12.25
CA GLY A 51 12.25 -14.05 -12.45
C GLY A 51 13.37 -14.98 -11.97
N VAL A 52 13.13 -15.75 -10.89
CA VAL A 52 14.06 -16.77 -10.41
C VAL A 52 14.21 -17.89 -11.43
N SER A 53 13.10 -18.35 -12.03
CA SER A 53 13.16 -19.41 -13.03
C SER A 53 14.03 -19.01 -14.24
N GLU A 54 13.84 -17.82 -14.80
CA GLU A 54 14.66 -17.30 -15.90
C GLU A 54 16.15 -17.19 -15.53
N SER A 55 16.45 -16.75 -14.31
CA SER A 55 17.84 -16.55 -13.86
C SER A 55 18.59 -17.87 -13.68
N ILE A 56 17.92 -18.91 -13.16
CA ILE A 56 18.53 -20.22 -12.87
C ILE A 56 18.89 -20.96 -14.17
N TYR A 57 18.05 -20.89 -15.21
CA TYR A 57 18.33 -21.54 -16.50
C TYR A 57 19.60 -21.01 -17.18
N ASN A 58 20.02 -19.79 -16.86
CA ASN A 58 21.20 -19.16 -17.45
C ASN A 58 22.52 -19.52 -16.74
N ILE A 59 22.47 -20.23 -15.60
CA ILE A 59 23.65 -20.58 -14.80
C ILE A 59 23.78 -22.11 -14.74
N GLU A 60 24.70 -22.64 -15.54
CA GLU A 60 24.99 -24.06 -15.59
C GLU A 60 25.41 -24.59 -14.20
N GLY A 61 24.76 -25.66 -13.74
CA GLY A 61 24.99 -26.28 -12.43
C GLY A 61 24.22 -25.67 -11.25
N LEU A 62 23.63 -24.47 -11.37
CA LEU A 62 22.85 -23.87 -10.29
C LEU A 62 21.44 -24.49 -10.15
N THR A 63 20.90 -25.05 -11.24
CA THR A 63 19.60 -25.73 -11.29
C THR A 63 19.49 -26.84 -10.24
N GLU A 64 20.48 -27.72 -10.18
CA GLU A 64 20.50 -28.89 -9.30
C GLU A 64 20.52 -28.49 -7.83
N TYR A 65 21.35 -27.51 -7.45
CA TYR A 65 21.40 -26.99 -6.08
C TYR A 65 20.09 -26.33 -5.64
N VAL A 66 19.42 -25.60 -6.52
CA VAL A 66 18.15 -24.93 -6.18
C VAL A 66 17.02 -25.96 -6.08
N GLU A 67 16.98 -26.98 -6.94
CA GLU A 67 15.98 -28.04 -6.87
C GLU A 67 16.02 -28.81 -5.55
N ASP A 68 17.21 -29.05 -5.00
CA ASP A 68 17.37 -29.75 -3.72
C ASP A 68 16.85 -28.94 -2.52
N ILE A 69 17.01 -27.61 -2.55
CA ILE A 69 16.65 -26.73 -1.41
C ILE A 69 15.34 -25.96 -1.61
N GLN A 70 14.66 -26.13 -2.74
CA GLN A 70 13.48 -25.34 -3.14
C GLN A 70 12.39 -25.29 -2.04
N TRP A 71 12.20 -26.42 -1.35
CA TRP A 71 11.20 -26.56 -0.29
C TRP A 71 11.46 -25.65 0.91
N LEU A 72 12.73 -25.39 1.24
CA LEU A 72 13.11 -24.47 2.30
C LEU A 72 13.20 -23.03 1.79
N LEU A 73 13.79 -22.85 0.60
CA LEU A 73 14.11 -21.56 0.03
C LEU A 73 12.86 -20.73 -0.25
N TYR A 74 11.85 -21.30 -0.91
CA TYR A 74 10.66 -20.53 -1.34
C TYR A 74 9.77 -20.07 -0.18
N PRO A 75 9.43 -20.91 0.83
CA PRO A 75 8.67 -20.44 1.99
C PRO A 75 9.43 -19.39 2.80
N PHE A 76 10.75 -19.56 2.96
CA PHE A 76 11.59 -18.57 3.63
C PHE A 76 11.59 -17.22 2.89
N ALA A 77 11.78 -17.25 1.56
CA ALA A 77 11.73 -16.07 0.71
C ALA A 77 10.36 -15.38 0.80
N PHE A 78 9.26 -16.14 0.79
CA PHE A 78 7.92 -15.58 0.93
C PHE A 78 7.72 -14.85 2.26
N ILE A 79 8.10 -15.48 3.37
CA ILE A 79 8.00 -14.87 4.71
C ILE A 79 8.83 -13.58 4.79
N LEU A 80 10.09 -13.64 4.35
CA LEU A 80 10.98 -12.49 4.35
C LEU A 80 10.42 -11.36 3.49
N GLN A 81 9.91 -11.68 2.30
CA GLN A 81 9.31 -10.72 1.39
C GLN A 81 8.05 -10.07 2.00
N THR A 82 7.20 -10.83 2.67
CA THR A 82 6.01 -10.28 3.35
C THR A 82 6.40 -9.36 4.50
N ILE A 83 7.42 -9.71 5.29
CA ILE A 83 7.92 -8.85 6.37
C ILE A 83 8.47 -7.53 5.81
N MET A 84 9.31 -7.60 4.77
CA MET A 84 9.85 -6.42 4.11
C MET A 84 8.74 -5.53 3.53
N THR A 85 7.77 -6.14 2.84
CA THR A 85 6.61 -5.43 2.28
C THR A 85 5.79 -4.74 3.36
N THR A 86 5.59 -5.42 4.50
CA THR A 86 4.89 -4.85 5.66
C THR A 86 5.62 -3.60 6.16
N ILE A 87 6.92 -3.70 6.43
CA ILE A 87 7.72 -2.58 6.94
C ILE A 87 7.65 -1.39 5.98
N LEU A 88 7.90 -1.62 4.69
CA LEU A 88 7.91 -0.56 3.68
C LEU A 88 6.53 0.11 3.56
N LEU A 89 5.45 -0.66 3.58
CA LEU A 89 4.10 -0.12 3.43
C LEU A 89 3.67 0.68 4.66
N PHE A 90 4.02 0.23 5.87
CA PHE A 90 3.78 0.99 7.10
C PHE A 90 4.59 2.31 7.13
N VAL A 91 5.84 2.28 6.68
CA VAL A 91 6.67 3.49 6.54
C VAL A 91 6.04 4.45 5.53
N LYS A 92 5.64 3.96 4.35
CA LYS A 92 4.95 4.76 3.32
C LYS A 92 3.68 5.43 3.87
N ILE A 93 2.79 4.66 4.50
CA ILE A 93 1.56 5.22 5.10
C ILE A 93 1.90 6.31 6.12
N SER A 94 2.94 6.10 6.93
CA SER A 94 3.34 7.05 7.96
C SER A 94 3.88 8.37 7.39
N ILE A 95 4.62 8.30 6.28
CA ILE A 95 5.08 9.46 5.50
C ILE A 95 3.88 10.18 4.88
N TYR A 96 2.96 9.47 4.22
CA TYR A 96 1.76 10.07 3.63
C TYR A 96 0.84 10.69 4.69
N ALA A 97 0.76 10.08 5.88
CA ALA A 97 0.01 10.64 7.00
C ALA A 97 0.59 11.99 7.44
N PHE A 98 1.93 12.09 7.50
CA PHE A 98 2.61 13.33 7.83
C PHE A 98 2.35 14.41 6.78
N ILE A 99 2.50 14.08 5.49
CA ILE A 99 2.14 14.96 4.37
C ILE A 99 0.68 15.41 4.48
N GLY A 100 -0.23 14.50 4.83
CA GLY A 100 -1.63 14.82 5.02
C GLY A 100 -1.91 15.82 6.14
N VAL A 101 -1.20 15.74 7.27
CA VAL A 101 -1.32 16.74 8.34
C VAL A 101 -0.87 18.12 7.85
N VAL A 102 0.20 18.18 7.05
CA VAL A 102 0.64 19.43 6.41
C VAL A 102 -0.45 19.96 5.47
N LEU A 103 -1.08 19.10 4.65
CA LEU A 103 -2.20 19.48 3.79
C LEU A 103 -3.40 20.03 4.59
N LEU A 104 -3.75 19.42 5.72
CA LEU A 104 -4.84 19.93 6.56
C LEU A 104 -4.56 21.33 7.09
N LYS A 105 -3.32 21.61 7.49
CA LYS A 105 -2.90 22.95 7.95
C LYS A 105 -3.02 23.96 6.81
N LEU A 106 -2.54 23.62 5.61
CA LEU A 106 -2.66 24.47 4.42
C LEU A 106 -4.13 24.78 4.07
N MET A 107 -5.02 23.80 4.25
CA MET A 107 -6.44 23.92 3.92
C MET A 107 -7.32 24.44 5.06
N SER A 108 -6.71 24.87 6.19
CA SER A 108 -7.41 25.32 7.41
C SER A 108 -8.45 24.32 7.93
N ARG A 109 -8.12 23.03 7.89
CA ARG A 109 -8.98 21.92 8.34
C ARG A 109 -8.45 21.30 9.64
N ARG A 110 -9.35 20.87 10.52
CA ARG A 110 -9.01 20.22 11.79
C ARG A 110 -8.69 18.74 11.56
N GLY A 111 -7.55 18.27 12.03
CA GLY A 111 -7.25 16.84 12.12
C GLY A 111 -5.88 16.57 12.72
N GLU A 112 -5.78 15.47 13.46
CA GLU A 112 -4.55 15.00 14.09
C GLU A 112 -3.87 13.92 13.25
N TYR A 113 -2.58 13.67 13.52
CA TYR A 113 -1.80 12.63 12.86
C TYR A 113 -2.50 11.26 12.90
N ARG A 114 -3.07 10.87 14.05
CA ARG A 114 -3.80 9.60 14.21
C ARG A 114 -4.97 9.45 13.23
N HIS A 115 -5.71 10.54 13.00
CA HIS A 115 -6.83 10.54 12.06
C HIS A 115 -6.35 10.50 10.62
N MET A 116 -5.29 11.25 10.32
CA MET A 116 -4.73 11.29 8.98
C MET A 116 -4.07 9.96 8.60
N TRP A 117 -3.42 9.27 9.54
CA TRP A 117 -2.86 7.94 9.31
C TRP A 117 -3.92 6.94 8.86
N ARG A 118 -5.12 6.98 9.46
CA ARG A 118 -6.23 6.12 9.05
C ARG A 118 -6.74 6.44 7.65
N THR A 119 -6.80 7.72 7.29
CA THR A 119 -7.17 8.14 5.94
C THR A 119 -6.09 7.78 4.92
N ALA A 120 -4.81 7.95 5.25
CA ALA A 120 -3.67 7.61 4.41
C ALA A 120 -3.59 6.10 4.12
N ALA A 121 -3.83 5.28 5.14
CA ALA A 121 -3.88 3.82 5.02
C ALA A 121 -4.93 3.33 4.02
N LEU A 122 -6.03 4.08 3.86
CA LEU A 122 -7.06 3.77 2.86
C LEU A 122 -6.75 4.44 1.50
N ALA A 123 -6.14 5.63 1.51
CA ALA A 123 -5.81 6.35 0.28
C ALA A 123 -4.72 5.66 -0.57
N ILE A 124 -3.78 4.96 0.07
CA ILE A 124 -2.67 4.28 -0.60
C ILE A 124 -3.11 3.13 -1.52
N THR A 125 -4.34 2.66 -1.34
CA THR A 125 -4.89 1.45 -1.97
C THR A 125 -4.86 1.51 -3.49
N TRP A 126 -5.38 2.58 -4.07
CA TRP A 126 -5.37 2.79 -5.51
C TRP A 126 -3.94 2.90 -6.06
N GLY A 127 -3.06 3.61 -5.36
CA GLY A 127 -1.64 3.70 -5.72
C GLY A 127 -1.00 2.32 -5.82
N THR A 128 -1.15 1.50 -4.77
CA THR A 128 -0.54 0.16 -4.71
C THR A 128 -1.14 -0.84 -5.70
N LEU A 129 -2.44 -0.73 -6.02
CA LEU A 129 -3.05 -1.59 -7.04
C LEU A 129 -2.58 -1.21 -8.43
N LEU A 130 -2.38 0.08 -8.69
CA LEU A 130 -1.81 0.53 -9.96
C LEU A 130 -0.36 0.08 -10.13
N THR A 131 0.45 0.03 -9.07
CA THR A 131 1.82 -0.50 -9.19
C THR A 131 1.84 -1.96 -9.62
N ILE A 132 0.85 -2.76 -9.20
CA ILE A 132 0.69 -4.14 -9.66
C ILE A 132 0.40 -4.15 -11.18
N LEU A 133 -0.53 -3.32 -11.66
CA LEU A 133 -0.83 -3.22 -13.09
C LEU A 133 0.36 -2.74 -13.92
N PHE A 134 1.11 -1.75 -13.42
CA PHE A 134 2.30 -1.21 -14.08
C PHE A 134 3.43 -2.24 -14.17
N SER A 135 3.54 -3.13 -13.19
CA SER A 135 4.50 -4.24 -13.21
C SER A 135 4.24 -5.20 -14.37
N ILE A 136 2.97 -5.39 -14.78
CA ILE A 136 2.61 -6.28 -15.90
C ILE A 136 3.07 -5.69 -17.24
N ILE A 137 3.01 -4.36 -17.37
CA ILE A 137 3.43 -3.62 -18.57
C ILE A 137 4.96 -3.35 -18.54
N GLN A 138 5.68 -3.90 -17.56
CA GLN A 138 7.12 -3.70 -17.36
C GLN A 138 7.51 -2.21 -17.27
N LEU A 139 6.63 -1.38 -16.70
CA LEU A 139 6.94 0.03 -16.48
C LEU A 139 8.12 0.14 -15.50
N SER A 140 9.05 1.06 -15.77
CA SER A 140 10.20 1.26 -14.89
C SER A 140 9.77 1.48 -13.43
N ASN A 141 10.50 0.85 -12.50
CA ASN A 141 10.15 0.87 -11.09
C ASN A 141 10.10 2.30 -10.52
N SER A 142 11.03 3.16 -10.94
CA SER A 142 11.05 4.57 -10.53
C SER A 142 9.80 5.33 -10.97
N LEU A 143 9.35 5.17 -12.22
CA LEU A 143 8.12 5.83 -12.69
C LEU A 143 6.88 5.28 -11.98
N SER A 144 6.81 3.96 -11.79
CA SER A 144 5.71 3.31 -11.07
C SER A 144 5.54 3.88 -9.65
N THR A 145 6.64 4.00 -8.89
CA THR A 145 6.62 4.56 -7.53
C THR A 145 6.26 6.06 -7.49
N LEU A 146 6.69 6.85 -8.49
CA LEU A 146 6.32 8.25 -8.59
C LEU A 146 4.83 8.42 -8.86
N ILE A 147 4.27 7.63 -9.80
CA ILE A 147 2.84 7.66 -10.11
C ILE A 147 2.02 7.21 -8.90
N GLU A 148 2.43 6.13 -8.21
CA GLU A 148 1.84 5.67 -6.95
C GLU A 148 1.75 6.82 -5.92
N ALA A 149 2.84 7.54 -5.73
CA ALA A 149 2.93 8.63 -4.77
C ALA A 149 2.02 9.81 -5.14
N ILE A 150 2.05 10.25 -6.40
CA ILE A 150 1.20 11.34 -6.90
C ILE A 150 -0.27 11.01 -6.70
N ILE A 151 -0.66 9.80 -7.07
CA ILE A 151 -2.04 9.33 -6.97
C ILE A 151 -2.49 9.24 -5.51
N THR A 152 -1.64 8.70 -4.63
CA THR A 152 -1.95 8.59 -3.20
C THR A 152 -2.11 9.96 -2.57
N ILE A 153 -1.21 10.89 -2.86
CA ILE A 153 -1.27 12.28 -2.38
C ILE A 153 -2.53 12.98 -2.91
N PHE A 154 -2.88 12.77 -4.19
CA PHE A 154 -4.08 13.33 -4.80
C PHE A 154 -5.35 12.84 -4.11
N ILE A 155 -5.50 11.53 -3.91
CA ILE A 155 -6.63 10.94 -3.19
C ILE A 155 -6.70 11.45 -1.74
N LEU A 156 -5.54 11.55 -1.09
CA LEU A 156 -5.44 12.06 0.27
C LEU A 156 -5.84 13.54 0.36
N ALA A 157 -5.47 14.37 -0.62
CA ALA A 157 -5.88 15.76 -0.71
C ALA A 157 -7.40 15.88 -0.92
N LEU A 158 -7.98 15.10 -1.83
CA LEU A 158 -9.43 15.05 -2.06
C LEU A 158 -10.20 14.64 -0.78
N SER A 159 -9.65 13.68 -0.04
CA SER A 159 -10.21 13.24 1.23
C SER A 159 -10.13 14.35 2.29
N SER A 160 -9.01 15.08 2.33
CA SER A 160 -8.74 16.15 3.30
C SER A 160 -9.70 17.34 3.16
N ILE A 161 -10.22 17.63 1.96
CA ILE A 161 -11.23 18.68 1.73
C ILE A 161 -12.47 18.51 2.63
N LYS A 162 -12.83 17.25 2.93
CA LYS A 162 -14.02 16.91 3.72
C LYS A 162 -13.80 16.92 5.23
N TYR A 163 -12.58 17.16 5.69
CA TYR A 163 -12.34 17.35 7.11
C TYR A 163 -13.04 18.63 7.62
N PRO A 164 -13.47 18.67 8.90
CA PRO A 164 -14.17 19.82 9.46
C PRO A 164 -13.32 21.08 9.38
N LYS A 165 -13.95 22.20 8.99
CA LYS A 165 -13.29 23.51 8.94
C LYS A 165 -12.92 23.95 10.35
N ILE A 166 -11.76 24.57 10.51
CA ILE A 166 -11.46 25.32 11.73
C ILE A 166 -12.37 26.56 11.68
N PRO A 167 -13.18 26.84 12.72
CA PRO A 167 -13.91 28.10 12.79
C PRO A 167 -12.88 29.22 12.76
N LYS A 168 -13.05 30.18 11.83
CA LYS A 168 -12.23 31.39 11.84
C LYS A 168 -12.49 32.09 13.18
N LYS A 169 -11.42 32.31 13.95
CA LYS A 169 -11.47 33.23 15.09
C LYS A 169 -11.68 34.65 14.56
#